data_AF-A0A3P0P1G0-F1
#
_entry.id   AF-A0A3P0P1G0-F1
#
_cell.length_a   1.000
_cell.length_b   1.000
_cell.length_c   1.000
_cell.angle_alpha   90.00
_cell.angle_beta   90.00
_cell.angle_gamma   90.00
#
_symmetry.space_group_name_H-M   'P 1'
#
loop_
_entity.id
_entity.type
_entity.pdbx_description
1 polymer ?
#
loop_
_entity_poly.entity_id
_entity_poly.type
_entity_poly.pdbx_seq_one_letter_code
_entity_poly.pdbx_strand_id
1 'polypeptide(L)'
;MEVVMLIAKTTLSKIHIAKQQLAMTDDEYRTVLRSVAGVSSAKDLTPEGAHKLLKHFERCGFQPKRPNGRRPNVGGSREQRLKKIEALLASAGRPWSYLDGMVRRICKVDAIEFCDGEMLGKLIAALQIDAKRRST
;
A
#
# COMPACT_ATOMS: atom_id res chain seq x y z
N MET A 1 -23.50 -11.84 -27.56
CA MET A 1 -22.41 -12.50 -26.80
C MET A 1 -21.55 -11.39 -26.23
N GLU A 2 -21.94 -10.85 -25.08
CA GLU A 2 -21.29 -9.68 -24.49
C GLU A 2 -20.12 -10.16 -23.63
N VAL A 3 -18.91 -9.98 -24.13
CA VAL A 3 -17.70 -10.34 -23.41
C VAL A 3 -17.46 -9.23 -22.40
N VAL A 4 -17.92 -9.41 -21.16
CA VAL A 4 -17.62 -8.48 -20.05
C VAL A 4 -16.11 -8.57 -19.77
N MET A 5 -15.33 -7.78 -20.48
CA MET A 5 -13.90 -7.63 -20.24
C MET A 5 -13.71 -6.87 -18.93
N LEU A 6 -13.40 -7.60 -17.87
CA LEU A 6 -13.13 -7.04 -16.55
C LEU A 6 -11.89 -6.15 -16.58
N ILE A 7 -12.02 -4.93 -16.08
CA ILE A 7 -10.90 -3.99 -15.94
C ILE A 7 -9.87 -4.52 -14.91
N ALA A 8 -8.58 -4.29 -15.19
CA ALA A 8 -7.52 -4.65 -14.26
C ALA A 8 -7.65 -3.89 -12.93
N LYS A 9 -7.38 -4.57 -11.80
CA LYS A 9 -7.40 -3.97 -10.45
C LYS A 9 -6.50 -2.73 -10.34
N THR A 10 -5.41 -2.68 -11.10
CA THR A 10 -4.50 -1.52 -11.18
C THR A 10 -5.17 -0.29 -11.80
N THR A 11 -5.98 -0.48 -12.84
CA THR A 11 -6.75 0.59 -13.50
C THR A 11 -7.84 1.13 -12.57
N LEU A 12 -8.58 0.24 -11.90
CA LEU A 12 -9.59 0.64 -10.93
C LEU A 12 -8.98 1.46 -9.78
N SER A 13 -7.83 1.02 -9.25
CA SER A 13 -7.10 1.79 -8.23
C SER A 13 -6.71 3.19 -8.72
N LYS A 14 -6.25 3.35 -9.97
CA LYS A 14 -5.92 4.67 -10.53
C LYS A 14 -7.14 5.58 -10.59
N ILE A 15 -8.30 5.05 -10.97
CA ILE A 15 -9.57 5.80 -11.02
C ILE A 15 -9.96 6.30 -9.62
N HIS A 16 -9.84 5.45 -8.59
CA HIS A 16 -10.10 5.86 -7.21
C HIS A 16 -9.10 6.91 -6.69
N ILE A 17 -7.82 6.78 -7.04
CA ILE A 17 -6.81 7.80 -6.72
C ILE A 17 -7.14 9.12 -7.43
N ALA A 18 -7.59 9.08 -8.69
CA ALA A 18 -7.99 10.26 -9.42
C ALA A 18 -9.19 10.97 -8.77
N LYS A 19 -10.23 10.21 -8.38
CA LYS A 19 -11.38 10.73 -7.61
C LYS A 19 -10.91 11.47 -6.35
N GLN A 20 -9.99 10.85 -5.59
CA GLN A 20 -9.46 11.44 -4.36
C GLN A 20 -8.59 12.68 -4.62
N GLN A 21 -7.73 12.66 -5.65
CA GLN A 21 -6.87 13.80 -6.00
C GLN A 21 -7.67 15.01 -6.49
N LEU A 22 -8.74 14.76 -7.24
CA LEU A 22 -9.62 15.80 -7.76
C LEU A 22 -10.69 16.23 -6.74
N ALA A 23 -10.64 15.71 -5.50
CA ALA A 23 -11.59 16.00 -4.43
C ALA A 23 -13.07 15.84 -4.84
N MET A 24 -13.37 14.90 -5.74
CA MET A 24 -14.73 14.67 -6.24
C MET A 24 -15.59 13.99 -5.19
N THR A 25 -16.80 14.49 -5.03
CA THR A 25 -17.86 13.81 -4.29
C THR A 25 -18.32 12.54 -5.03
N ASP A 26 -19.08 11.69 -4.34
CA ASP A 26 -19.60 10.48 -4.97
C ASP A 26 -20.64 10.78 -6.07
N ASP A 27 -21.40 11.86 -5.92
CA ASP A 27 -22.39 12.29 -6.91
C ASP A 27 -21.72 12.83 -8.18
N GLU A 28 -20.73 13.71 -8.03
CA GLU A 28 -19.91 14.21 -9.15
C GLU A 28 -19.24 13.05 -9.89
N TYR A 29 -18.67 12.10 -9.14
CA TYR A 29 -18.03 10.92 -9.73
C TYR A 29 -19.02 10.06 -10.53
N ARG A 30 -20.24 9.83 -10.03
CA ARG A 30 -21.29 9.10 -10.77
C ARG A 30 -21.77 9.86 -12.00
N THR A 31 -21.83 11.18 -11.93
CA THR A 31 -22.20 12.03 -13.06
C THR A 31 -21.13 11.98 -14.16
N VAL A 32 -19.85 12.05 -13.79
CA VAL A 32 -18.74 11.88 -14.75
C VAL A 32 -18.72 10.47 -15.34
N LEU A 33 -18.97 9.42 -14.55
CA LEU A 33 -19.06 8.04 -15.05
C LEU A 33 -20.16 7.89 -16.11
N ARG A 34 -21.35 8.45 -15.86
CA ARG A 34 -22.47 8.42 -16.81
C ARG A 34 -22.16 9.24 -18.06
N SER A 35 -21.56 10.42 -17.91
CA SER A 35 -21.26 11.32 -19.03
C SER A 35 -20.12 10.81 -19.92
N VAL A 36 -19.04 10.31 -19.33
CA VAL A 36 -17.81 9.96 -20.07
C VAL A 36 -17.79 8.49 -20.49
N ALA A 37 -18.30 7.59 -19.66
CA ALA A 37 -18.24 6.16 -19.87
C ALA A 37 -19.61 5.49 -20.08
N GLY A 38 -20.72 6.23 -19.92
CA GLY A 38 -22.08 5.71 -20.13
C GLY A 38 -22.55 4.73 -19.06
N VAL A 39 -21.83 4.61 -17.94
CA VAL A 39 -22.10 3.61 -16.89
C VAL A 39 -22.43 4.27 -15.57
N SER A 40 -23.27 3.60 -14.77
CA SER A 40 -23.66 4.08 -13.44
C SER A 40 -22.68 3.68 -12.34
N SER A 41 -21.81 2.71 -12.60
CA SER A 41 -20.88 2.15 -11.63
C SER A 41 -19.55 1.80 -12.26
N ALA A 42 -18.48 1.92 -11.47
CA ALA A 42 -17.14 1.49 -11.87
C ALA A 42 -17.03 -0.03 -12.08
N LYS A 43 -18.02 -0.81 -11.60
CA LYS A 43 -18.10 -2.26 -11.81
C LYS A 43 -18.48 -2.63 -13.25
N ASP A 44 -19.26 -1.78 -13.91
CA ASP A 44 -19.73 -1.96 -15.28
C ASP A 44 -18.78 -1.33 -16.30
N LEU A 45 -17.65 -0.80 -15.83
CA LEU A 45 -16.70 -0.05 -16.65
C LEU A 45 -15.92 -1.00 -17.56
N THR A 46 -15.96 -0.74 -18.87
CA THR A 46 -15.14 -1.45 -19.86
C THR A 46 -13.72 -0.90 -19.89
N PRO A 47 -12.73 -1.65 -20.42
CA PRO A 47 -11.35 -1.15 -20.56
C PRO A 47 -11.25 0.15 -21.35
N GLU A 48 -12.06 0.30 -22.41
CA GLU A 48 -12.14 1.52 -23.21
C GLU A 48 -12.75 2.68 -22.43
N GLY A 49 -13.84 2.42 -21.69
CA GLY A 49 -14.48 3.40 -20.82
C GLY A 49 -13.53 3.90 -19.72
N ALA A 50 -12.76 2.98 -19.13
CA ALA A 50 -11.74 3.31 -18.14
C ALA A 50 -10.62 4.19 -18.71
N HIS A 51 -10.19 3.94 -19.96
CA HIS A 51 -9.20 4.78 -20.63
C HIS A 51 -9.73 6.19 -20.90
N LYS A 52 -10.97 6.32 -21.41
CA LYS A 52 -11.63 7.61 -21.64
C LYS A 52 -11.77 8.39 -20.33
N LEU A 53 -12.17 7.73 -19.25
CA LEU A 53 -12.32 8.32 -17.93
C LEU A 53 -10.99 8.83 -17.37
N LEU A 54 -9.93 8.02 -17.42
CA LEU A 54 -8.60 8.43 -16.96
C LEU A 54 -8.09 9.64 -17.77
N LYS A 55 -8.27 9.64 -19.09
CA LYS A 55 -7.90 10.78 -19.94
C LYS A 55 -8.69 12.04 -19.61
N HIS A 56 -9.97 11.91 -19.27
CA HIS A 56 -10.77 13.02 -18.78
C HIS A 56 -10.23 13.54 -17.44
N PHE A 57 -9.93 12.66 -16.50
CA PHE A 57 -9.33 13.06 -15.23
C PHE A 57 -7.96 13.74 -15.41
N GLU A 58 -7.11 13.24 -16.31
CA GLU A 58 -5.82 13.88 -16.61
C GLU A 58 -6.01 15.33 -17.10
N ARG A 59 -7.05 15.59 -17.92
CA ARG A 59 -7.41 16.95 -18.34
C ARG A 59 -7.94 17.81 -17.19
N CYS A 60 -8.62 17.21 -16.22
CA CYS A 60 -9.08 17.89 -15.01
C CYS A 60 -7.95 18.11 -13.98
N GLY A 61 -6.71 17.72 -14.28
CA GLY A 61 -5.56 17.93 -13.39
C GLY A 61 -5.13 16.70 -12.59
N PHE A 62 -5.69 15.51 -12.86
CA PHE A 62 -5.18 14.27 -12.27
C PHE A 62 -3.76 14.02 -12.75
N GLN A 63 -2.84 13.88 -11.80
CA GLN A 63 -1.45 13.55 -12.08
C GLN A 63 -1.19 12.11 -11.62
N PRO A 64 -1.17 11.13 -12.54
CA PRO A 64 -0.91 9.75 -12.17
C PRO A 64 0.48 9.66 -11.53
N LYS A 65 0.53 9.15 -10.29
CA LYS A 65 1.79 8.90 -9.60
C LYS A 65 2.61 7.93 -10.45
N ARG A 66 3.74 8.43 -10.96
CA ARG A 66 4.74 7.58 -11.60
C ARG A 66 5.35 6.67 -10.52
N PRO A 67 5.53 5.37 -10.77
CA PRO A 67 6.27 4.53 -9.84
C PRO A 67 7.69 5.11 -9.71
N ASN A 68 8.19 5.26 -8.48
CA ASN A 68 9.55 5.74 -8.19
C ASN A 68 10.62 4.68 -8.54
N GLY A 69 10.65 4.27 -9.82
CA GLY A 69 11.50 3.19 -10.31
C GLY A 69 11.00 1.79 -9.92
N ARG A 70 11.61 0.78 -10.54
CA ARG A 70 11.46 -0.62 -10.13
C ARG A 70 12.29 -0.82 -8.87
N ARG A 71 11.63 -1.13 -7.74
CA ARG A 71 12.33 -1.52 -6.51
C ARG A 71 13.16 -2.78 -6.79
N PRO A 72 14.49 -2.77 -6.56
CA PRO A 72 15.29 -3.98 -6.66
C PRO A 72 14.75 -5.04 -5.70
N ASN A 73 14.50 -6.24 -6.21
CA ASN A 73 14.15 -7.37 -5.36
C ASN A 73 15.42 -7.99 -4.79
N VAL A 74 16.04 -7.28 -3.85
CA VAL A 74 17.09 -7.86 -3.02
C VAL A 74 16.38 -8.66 -1.93
N GLY A 75 16.50 -9.98 -1.99
CA GLY A 75 15.98 -10.86 -0.93
C GLY A 75 16.67 -10.48 0.38
N GLY A 76 15.97 -9.74 1.24
CA GLY A 76 16.52 -9.31 2.53
C GLY A 76 16.76 -10.53 3.41
N SER A 77 18.03 -10.91 3.58
CA SER A 77 18.40 -12.10 4.35
C SER A 77 17.95 -11.96 5.81
N ARG A 78 17.75 -13.10 6.48
CA ARG A 78 17.39 -13.13 7.90
C ARG A 78 18.35 -12.27 8.74
N GLU A 79 19.64 -12.38 8.47
CA GLU A 79 20.71 -11.64 9.15
C GLU A 79 20.58 -10.12 8.96
N GLN A 80 20.26 -9.65 7.74
CA GLN A 80 20.05 -8.22 7.49
C GLN A 80 18.89 -7.67 8.31
N ARG A 81 17.82 -8.47 8.49
CA ARG A 81 16.68 -8.08 9.33
C ARG A 81 17.05 -8.05 10.81
N LEU A 82 17.80 -9.04 11.30
CA LEU A 82 18.28 -9.07 12.68
C LEU A 82 19.21 -7.88 12.98
N LYS A 83 20.17 -7.57 12.10
CA LYS A 83 21.02 -6.37 12.22
C LYS A 83 20.20 -5.08 12.29
N LYS A 84 19.13 -4.98 11.51
CA LYS A 84 18.24 -3.82 11.56
C LYS A 84 17.47 -3.73 12.87
N ILE A 85 17.01 -4.86 13.40
CA ILE A 85 16.35 -4.93 14.70
C ILE A 85 17.32 -4.51 15.81
N GLU A 86 18.55 -5.02 15.79
CA GLU A 86 19.62 -4.64 16.72
C GLU A 86 19.88 -3.12 16.70
N ALA A 87 20.03 -2.54 15.51
CA ALA A 87 20.26 -1.11 15.37
C ALA A 87 19.09 -0.27 15.93
N LEU A 88 17.84 -0.71 15.71
CA LEU A 88 16.66 -0.04 16.26
C LEU A 88 16.60 -0.13 17.80
N LEU A 89 16.97 -1.27 18.36
CA LEU A 89 17.06 -1.45 19.81
C LEU A 89 18.18 -0.59 20.41
N ALA A 90 19.37 -0.60 19.81
CA ALA A 90 20.50 0.20 20.24
C ALA A 90 20.19 1.70 20.18
N SER A 91 19.57 2.15 19.09
CA SER A 91 19.12 3.55 18.95
C SER A 91 18.09 3.95 20.01
N ALA A 92 17.26 3.00 20.46
CA ALA A 92 16.30 3.21 21.54
C ALA A 92 16.87 2.96 22.95
N GLY A 93 18.13 2.55 23.08
CA GLY A 93 18.75 2.18 24.36
C GLY A 93 18.14 0.95 25.03
N ARG A 94 17.64 -0.03 24.25
CA ARG A 94 16.92 -1.19 24.76
C ARG A 94 17.69 -2.50 24.58
N PRO A 95 17.63 -3.41 25.55
CA PRO A 95 18.21 -4.74 25.39
C PRO A 95 17.35 -5.63 24.49
N TRP A 96 17.93 -6.73 24.01
CA TRP A 96 17.23 -7.74 23.22
C TRP A 96 16.00 -8.32 23.93
N SER A 97 16.02 -8.46 25.26
CA SER A 97 14.88 -8.96 26.04
C SER A 97 13.61 -8.11 25.91
N TYR A 98 13.71 -6.86 25.46
CA TYR A 98 12.54 -6.05 25.16
C TYR A 98 11.70 -6.64 24.01
N LEU A 99 12.31 -7.41 23.12
CA LEU A 99 11.61 -8.05 22.01
C LEU A 99 10.77 -9.25 22.45
N ASP A 100 11.06 -9.91 23.57
CA ASP A 100 10.37 -11.15 23.95
C ASP A 100 8.85 -10.95 24.03
N GLY A 101 8.42 -9.84 24.64
CA GLY A 101 7.02 -9.45 24.70
C GLY A 101 6.43 -9.10 23.33
N MET A 102 7.20 -8.46 22.45
CA MET A 102 6.77 -8.15 21.08
C MET A 102 6.67 -9.40 20.21
N VAL A 103 7.61 -10.34 20.34
CA VAL A 103 7.64 -11.61 19.63
C VAL A 103 6.41 -12.43 20.01
N ARG A 104 6.13 -12.59 21.31
CA ARG A 104 4.93 -13.32 21.77
C ARG A 104 3.63 -12.64 21.33
N ARG A 105 3.56 -11.30 21.35
CA ARG A 105 2.35 -10.54 21.00
C ARG A 105 2.08 -10.47 19.48
N ILE A 106 3.12 -10.27 18.68
CA ILE A 106 3.01 -9.99 17.23
C ILE A 106 3.20 -11.27 16.42
N CYS A 107 4.25 -12.02 16.73
CA CYS A 107 4.65 -13.20 15.99
C CYS A 107 3.99 -14.48 16.52
N LYS A 108 3.46 -14.46 17.75
CA LYS A 108 2.83 -15.61 18.42
C LYS A 108 3.76 -16.82 18.53
N VAL A 109 5.06 -16.56 18.68
CA VAL A 109 6.10 -17.57 18.94
C VAL A 109 6.83 -17.24 20.24
N ASP A 110 7.53 -18.20 20.80
CA ASP A 110 8.21 -18.03 22.10
C ASP A 110 9.55 -17.29 22.01
N ALA A 111 10.23 -17.35 20.87
CA ALA A 111 11.54 -16.70 20.68
C ALA A 111 11.73 -16.18 19.27
N ILE A 112 12.61 -15.18 19.12
CA ILE A 112 12.93 -14.57 17.82
C ILE A 112 13.56 -15.56 16.83
N GLU A 113 14.19 -16.61 17.33
CA GLU A 113 14.77 -17.69 16.54
C GLU A 113 13.72 -18.42 15.68
N PHE A 114 12.47 -18.51 16.16
CA PHE A 114 11.36 -19.12 15.43
C PHE A 114 10.67 -18.17 14.44
N CYS A 115 11.06 -16.88 14.39
CA CYS A 115 10.46 -15.93 13.45
C CYS A 115 10.93 -16.19 12.02
N ASP A 116 10.02 -16.18 11.04
CA ASP A 116 10.38 -16.16 9.61
C ASP A 116 10.59 -14.72 9.09
N GLY A 117 10.92 -14.57 7.80
CA GLY A 117 11.20 -13.27 7.20
C GLY A 117 10.05 -12.26 7.30
N GLU A 118 8.80 -12.72 7.22
CA GLU A 118 7.61 -11.88 7.39
C GLU A 118 7.47 -11.42 8.83
N MET A 119 7.60 -12.34 9.79
CA MET A 119 7.58 -12.04 11.23
C MET A 119 8.64 -11.01 11.62
N LEU A 120 9.88 -11.17 11.15
CA LEU A 120 10.95 -10.19 11.37
C LEU A 120 10.62 -8.83 10.73
N GLY A 121 9.93 -8.83 9.59
CA GLY A 121 9.43 -7.60 8.96
C GLY A 121 8.40 -6.87 9.82
N LYS A 122 7.47 -7.60 10.45
CA LYS A 122 6.47 -7.03 11.38
C LYS A 122 7.14 -6.43 12.62
N LEU A 123 8.14 -7.10 13.18
CA LEU A 123 8.91 -6.59 14.33
C LEU A 123 9.65 -5.29 13.99
N ILE A 124 10.32 -5.23 12.83
CA ILE A 124 10.97 -4.00 12.36
C ILE A 124 9.96 -2.85 12.26
N ALA A 125 8.80 -3.09 11.64
CA ALA A 125 7.76 -2.07 11.50
C ALA A 125 7.24 -1.59 12.87
N ALA A 126 7.01 -2.50 13.82
CA ALA A 126 6.57 -2.16 15.16
C ALA A 126 7.59 -1.30 15.92
N LEU A 127 8.88 -1.66 15.85
CA LEU A 127 9.96 -0.89 16.45
C LEU A 127 10.10 0.51 15.82
N GLN A 128 9.94 0.63 14.49
CA GLN A 128 9.98 1.94 13.83
C GLN A 128 8.81 2.84 14.23
N ILE A 129 7.61 2.28 14.42
CA ILE A 129 6.45 3.04 14.91
C ILE A 129 6.69 3.51 16.35
N ASP A 130 7.20 2.64 17.23
CA ASP A 130 7.58 2.99 18.59
C ASP A 130 8.65 4.10 18.63
N ALA A 131 9.70 3.99 17.81
CA ALA A 131 10.74 5.00 17.70
C ALA A 131 10.17 6.36 17.24
N LYS A 132 9.30 6.36 16.21
CA LYS A 132 8.66 7.58 15.70
C LYS A 132 7.77 8.26 16.74
N ARG A 133 7.05 7.49 17.56
CA ARG A 133 6.20 8.03 18.63
C ARG A 133 6.99 8.72 19.74
N ARG A 134 8.27 8.39 19.91
CA ARG A 134 9.15 9.00 20.93
C ARG A 134 9.87 10.24 20.43
N SER A 135 9.99 10.42 19.12
CA SER A 135 10.64 11.59 18.51
C SER A 135 9.72 12.81 18.34
N THR A 136 8.52 12.75 18.93
CA THR A 136 7.50 13.82 18.97
C THR A 136 7.17 14.11 20.41
#